data_AF-A0A844WPG4-F1
#
_entry.id   AF-A0A844WPG4-F1
#
_cell.length_a   1.000
_cell.length_b   1.000
_cell.length_c   1.000
_cell.angle_alpha   90.00
_cell.angle_beta   90.00
_cell.angle_gamma   90.00
#
_symmetry.space_group_name_H-M   'P 1'
#
loop_
_entity.id
_entity.type
_entity.pdbx_description
1 polymer ?
#
loop_
_entity_poly.entity_id
_entity_poly.type
_entity_poly.pdbx_seq_one_letter_code
_entity_poly.pdbx_strand_id
1 'polypeptide(L)'
;MAYQTGNASSVMDLLSKLATFAQSVNGWVVDKINTKEKELYLHNENCFWSLKVGTSNSLPTLYIAINNQFNANLPWDNQAGSSSINGKANFYRYYWGAGTNFHNEPFASYTFLATAQYIHVVVRVDSRRFRHFGFGTLKKDGIYNGGHYAYGTHSTNTNDTSSASYPFTSDMYLFIGSREYRAFANVVRVNGKDYFFGANESGYEGIGAMGIGDATIRRDYKPHPDMLLVEASLSQFNNLITLVPQSIYLHLASKQYQRIGVVSDFYVARIDSVVPGTIREINGEKYYCCSATTFQTVTDNVQDEDNSYDLGYFYRVIE
;
A
#
# COMPACT_ATOMS: atom_id res chain seq x y z
N MET A 1 -13.06 2.53 17.31
CA MET A 1 -12.37 3.82 17.05
C MET A 1 -11.84 3.79 15.62
N ALA A 2 -12.00 4.85 14.82
CA ALA A 2 -11.56 4.87 13.41
C ALA A 2 -10.10 5.34 13.22
N TYR A 3 -9.48 5.90 14.26
CA TYR A 3 -8.12 6.44 14.23
C TYR A 3 -7.36 6.10 15.52
N GLN A 4 -6.10 5.69 15.40
CA GLN A 4 -5.21 5.48 16.54
C GLN A 4 -3.76 5.80 16.17
N THR A 5 -3.04 6.48 17.06
CA THR A 5 -1.57 6.67 16.96
C THR A 5 -0.87 6.08 18.18
N GLY A 6 0.39 5.70 18.02
CA GLY A 6 1.22 5.21 19.10
C GLY A 6 2.61 4.85 18.62
N ASN A 7 3.36 4.09 19.43
CA ASN A 7 4.70 3.62 19.08
C ASN A 7 4.71 2.10 19.11
N ALA A 8 5.57 1.45 18.33
CA ALA A 8 5.76 0.01 18.37
C ALA A 8 7.24 -0.36 18.38
N SER A 9 7.60 -1.33 19.21
CA SER A 9 8.99 -1.76 19.41
C SER A 9 9.48 -2.74 18.34
N SER A 10 8.55 -3.36 17.61
CA SER A 10 8.82 -4.27 16.50
C SER A 10 7.60 -4.41 15.58
N VAL A 11 7.76 -5.04 14.42
CA VAL A 11 6.66 -5.41 13.51
C VAL A 11 5.66 -6.34 14.20
N MET A 12 6.11 -7.22 15.09
CA MET A 12 5.20 -8.12 15.83
C MET A 12 4.40 -7.37 16.91
N ASP A 13 5.02 -6.40 17.61
CA ASP A 13 4.31 -5.51 18.52
C ASP A 13 3.28 -4.65 17.76
N LEU A 14 3.68 -4.11 16.59
CA LEU A 14 2.78 -3.40 15.68
C LEU A 14 1.60 -4.27 15.26
N LEU A 15 1.83 -5.53 14.88
CA LEU A 15 0.79 -6.47 14.46
C LEU A 15 -0.17 -6.82 15.60
N SER A 16 0.34 -6.97 16.82
CA SER A 16 -0.48 -7.18 18.03
C SER A 16 -1.36 -5.97 18.32
N LYS A 17 -0.80 -4.75 18.21
CA LYS A 17 -1.56 -3.49 18.36
C LYS A 17 -2.61 -3.30 17.27
N LEU A 18 -2.28 -3.69 16.03
CA LEU A 18 -3.21 -3.66 14.91
C LEU A 18 -4.40 -4.60 15.15
N ALA A 19 -4.15 -5.81 15.68
CA ALA A 19 -5.22 -6.75 16.01
C ALA A 19 -6.17 -6.18 17.07
N THR A 20 -5.63 -5.61 18.16
CA THR A 20 -6.45 -4.95 19.20
C THR A 20 -7.23 -3.76 18.63
N PHE A 21 -6.60 -2.94 17.78
CA PHE A 21 -7.27 -1.82 17.14
C PHE A 21 -8.40 -2.30 16.22
N ALA A 22 -8.16 -3.30 15.37
CA ALA A 22 -9.14 -3.86 14.44
C ALA A 22 -10.39 -4.38 15.17
N GLN A 23 -10.23 -5.03 16.34
CA GLN A 23 -11.36 -5.45 17.18
C GLN A 23 -12.23 -4.28 17.69
N SER A 24 -11.67 -3.06 17.76
CA SER A 24 -12.39 -1.85 18.14
C SER A 24 -13.09 -1.14 16.96
N VAL A 25 -12.84 -1.58 15.72
CA VAL A 25 -13.45 -1.02 14.50
C VAL A 25 -14.68 -1.84 14.14
N ASN A 26 -15.83 -1.18 14.04
CA ASN A 26 -17.07 -1.86 13.65
C ASN A 26 -16.92 -2.48 12.24
N GLY A 27 -17.39 -3.72 12.08
CA GLY A 27 -17.32 -4.47 10.82
C GLY A 27 -16.05 -5.31 10.64
N TRP A 28 -15.11 -5.29 11.58
CA TRP A 28 -13.91 -6.13 11.56
C TRP A 28 -13.95 -7.23 12.62
N VAL A 29 -13.43 -8.41 12.24
CA VAL A 29 -13.28 -9.56 13.11
C VAL A 29 -11.84 -10.05 13.01
N VAL A 30 -11.17 -10.19 14.15
CA VAL A 30 -9.86 -10.86 14.23
C VAL A 30 -10.11 -12.35 14.42
N ASP A 31 -9.86 -13.12 13.37
CA ASP A 31 -10.06 -14.57 13.35
C ASP A 31 -9.02 -15.31 14.19
N LYS A 32 -7.76 -14.89 14.11
CA LYS A 32 -6.62 -15.51 14.81
C LYS A 32 -5.44 -14.57 14.85
N ILE A 33 -4.75 -14.51 16.00
CA ILE A 33 -3.39 -14.00 16.10
C ILE A 33 -2.48 -15.12 16.60
N ASN A 34 -1.42 -15.42 15.85
CA ASN A 34 -0.42 -16.42 16.22
C ASN A 34 0.92 -15.71 16.41
N THR A 35 1.26 -15.37 17.64
CA THR A 35 2.49 -14.64 17.96
C THR A 35 3.76 -15.46 17.72
N LYS A 36 3.68 -16.79 17.81
CA LYS A 36 4.80 -17.70 17.54
C LYS A 36 5.13 -17.73 16.05
N GLU A 37 4.12 -17.92 15.21
CA GLU A 37 4.29 -17.90 13.75
C GLU A 37 4.30 -16.47 13.18
N LYS A 38 4.07 -15.46 14.03
CA LYS A 38 3.98 -14.03 13.65
C LYS A 38 2.93 -13.77 12.56
N GLU A 39 1.74 -14.28 12.78
CA GLU A 39 0.62 -14.19 11.84
C GLU A 39 -0.59 -13.51 12.47
N LEU A 40 -1.34 -12.78 11.64
CA LEU A 40 -2.63 -12.20 11.99
C LEU A 40 -3.63 -12.50 10.87
N TYR A 41 -4.82 -12.93 11.25
CA TYR A 41 -5.92 -13.25 10.36
C TYR A 41 -7.11 -12.42 10.78
N LEU A 42 -7.71 -11.73 9.83
CA LEU A 42 -8.88 -10.91 10.07
C LEU A 42 -9.73 -10.80 8.81
N HIS A 43 -10.99 -10.45 9.00
CA HIS A 43 -11.92 -10.19 7.92
C HIS A 43 -12.85 -9.02 8.24
N ASN A 44 -13.44 -8.50 7.17
CA ASN A 44 -14.68 -7.74 7.25
C ASN A 44 -15.76 -8.49 6.45
N GLU A 45 -16.94 -7.90 6.34
CA GLU A 45 -18.07 -8.49 5.60
C GLU A 45 -17.72 -8.92 4.16
N ASN A 46 -16.73 -8.27 3.54
CA ASN A 46 -16.43 -8.45 2.12
C ASN A 46 -15.29 -9.43 1.84
N CYS A 47 -14.30 -9.55 2.73
CA CYS A 47 -13.09 -10.31 2.43
C CYS A 47 -12.29 -10.69 3.69
N PHE A 48 -11.40 -11.68 3.51
CA PHE A 48 -10.47 -12.19 4.51
C PHE A 48 -9.04 -11.81 4.12
N TRP A 49 -8.23 -11.39 5.09
CA TRP A 49 -6.82 -11.10 4.91
C TRP A 49 -5.97 -11.89 5.89
N SER A 50 -4.83 -12.36 5.40
CA SER A 50 -3.77 -12.94 6.23
C SER A 50 -2.55 -12.05 6.18
N LEU A 51 -1.96 -11.78 7.35
CA LEU A 51 -0.74 -11.03 7.51
C LEU A 51 0.34 -11.94 8.12
N LYS A 52 1.57 -11.86 7.61
CA LYS A 52 2.72 -12.61 8.12
C LYS A 52 3.92 -11.70 8.27
N VAL A 53 4.60 -11.77 9.41
CA VAL A 53 5.95 -11.20 9.56
C VAL A 53 6.98 -12.25 9.19
N GLY A 54 7.74 -12.01 8.13
CA GLY A 54 8.90 -12.80 7.73
C GLY A 54 10.14 -11.92 7.59
N THR A 55 11.05 -12.36 6.74
CA THR A 55 12.30 -11.64 6.45
C THR A 55 12.47 -11.53 4.94
N SER A 56 12.89 -10.36 4.46
CA SER A 56 13.34 -10.11 3.09
C SER A 56 14.60 -9.25 3.16
N ASN A 57 15.67 -9.62 2.45
CA ASN A 57 16.94 -8.88 2.45
C ASN A 57 17.45 -8.53 3.86
N SER A 58 17.36 -9.51 4.78
CA SER A 58 17.72 -9.38 6.19
C SER A 58 16.88 -8.36 7.00
N LEU A 59 15.78 -7.85 6.44
CA LEU A 59 14.86 -6.94 7.09
C LEU A 59 13.55 -7.63 7.52
N PRO A 60 13.00 -7.28 8.69
CA PRO A 60 11.62 -7.61 9.03
C PRO A 60 10.68 -7.15 7.91
N THR A 61 9.86 -8.08 7.40
CA THR A 61 8.94 -7.80 6.30
C THR A 61 7.56 -8.32 6.61
N LEU A 62 6.56 -7.45 6.51
CA LEU A 62 5.15 -7.78 6.61
C LEU A 62 4.62 -8.14 5.23
N TYR A 63 3.98 -9.30 5.11
CA TYR A 63 3.29 -9.75 3.91
C TYR A 63 1.79 -9.76 4.15
N ILE A 64 1.01 -9.36 3.15
CA ILE A 64 -0.46 -9.35 3.20
C ILE A 64 -1.01 -10.14 2.01
N ALA A 65 -1.88 -11.11 2.28
CA ALA A 65 -2.58 -11.89 1.28
C ALA A 65 -4.09 -11.70 1.39
N ILE A 66 -4.77 -11.64 0.24
CA ILE A 66 -6.23 -11.63 0.11
C ILE A 66 -6.71 -13.08 0.01
N ASN A 67 -7.73 -13.45 0.78
CA ASN A 67 -8.29 -14.81 0.80
C ASN A 67 -9.81 -14.78 0.62
N ASN A 68 -10.40 -15.93 0.28
CA ASN A 68 -11.85 -16.08 0.16
C ASN A 68 -12.51 -16.55 1.47
N GLN A 69 -11.73 -17.17 2.36
CA GLN A 69 -12.19 -17.68 3.66
C GLN A 69 -11.01 -17.85 4.62
N PHE A 70 -11.31 -17.97 5.90
CA PHE A 70 -10.37 -18.34 6.95
C PHE A 70 -10.53 -19.82 7.36
N ASN A 71 -9.40 -20.51 7.50
CA ASN A 71 -9.29 -21.84 8.08
C ASN A 71 -8.16 -21.82 9.13
N ALA A 72 -8.53 -22.05 10.39
CA ALA A 72 -7.61 -22.00 11.52
C ALA A 72 -6.43 -22.99 11.43
N ASN A 73 -6.60 -24.09 10.70
CA ASN A 73 -5.61 -25.16 10.54
C ASN A 73 -4.65 -24.95 9.36
N LEU A 74 -4.89 -23.93 8.53
CA LEU A 74 -4.03 -23.61 7.40
C LEU A 74 -3.13 -22.40 7.73
N PRO A 75 -1.91 -22.34 7.17
CA PRO A 75 -1.05 -21.17 7.29
C PRO A 75 -1.55 -19.99 6.45
N TRP A 76 -0.91 -18.83 6.63
CA TRP A 76 -1.34 -17.55 6.07
C TRP A 76 -1.44 -17.54 4.53
N ASP A 77 -0.56 -18.28 3.86
CA ASP A 77 -0.37 -18.38 2.41
C ASP A 77 -1.10 -19.55 1.75
N ASN A 78 -1.73 -20.42 2.55
CA ASN A 78 -2.48 -21.58 2.05
C ASN A 78 -3.98 -21.52 2.41
N GLN A 79 -4.49 -20.32 2.69
CA GLN A 79 -5.93 -20.10 2.80
C GLN A 79 -6.59 -20.26 1.42
N ALA A 80 -7.86 -20.64 1.38
CA ALA A 80 -8.53 -20.83 0.10
C ALA A 80 -8.68 -19.50 -0.65
N GLY A 81 -8.35 -19.52 -1.94
CA GLY A 81 -8.29 -18.32 -2.75
C GLY A 81 -7.20 -17.35 -2.33
N SER A 82 -6.14 -17.79 -1.63
CA SER A 82 -5.03 -16.88 -1.28
C SER A 82 -4.42 -16.26 -2.53
N SER A 83 -4.21 -14.94 -2.49
CA SER A 83 -3.43 -14.22 -3.50
C SER A 83 -1.94 -14.57 -3.43
N SER A 84 -1.48 -15.22 -2.36
CA SER A 84 -0.14 -15.80 -2.33
C SER A 84 -0.07 -16.96 -3.34
N ILE A 85 0.90 -16.87 -4.24
CA ILE A 85 1.06 -17.81 -5.36
C ILE A 85 2.49 -18.34 -5.44
N ASN A 86 3.26 -18.18 -4.37
CA ASN A 86 4.58 -18.77 -4.21
C ASN A 86 4.54 -20.28 -4.48
N GLY A 87 5.45 -20.76 -5.33
CA GLY A 87 5.55 -22.17 -5.71
C GLY A 87 4.52 -22.66 -6.75
N LYS A 88 3.58 -21.82 -7.22
CA LYS A 88 2.65 -22.17 -8.31
C LYS A 88 3.32 -21.96 -9.67
N ALA A 89 2.97 -22.73 -10.70
CA ALA A 89 3.56 -22.59 -12.03
C ALA A 89 3.02 -21.33 -12.76
N ASN A 90 3.48 -20.15 -12.38
CA ASN A 90 3.09 -18.86 -12.98
C ASN A 90 4.24 -17.83 -12.96
N PHE A 91 4.02 -16.68 -13.60
CA PHE A 91 5.04 -15.61 -13.66
C PHE A 91 5.41 -15.07 -12.27
N TYR A 92 4.40 -14.94 -11.41
CA TYR A 92 4.50 -14.51 -10.04
C TYR A 92 4.76 -15.66 -9.06
N ARG A 93 5.38 -16.77 -9.50
CA ARG A 93 5.61 -17.96 -8.66
C ARG A 93 6.45 -17.74 -7.42
N TYR A 94 6.94 -16.52 -7.25
CA TYR A 94 7.69 -16.08 -6.11
C TYR A 94 6.94 -15.06 -5.28
N TYR A 95 5.69 -14.71 -5.61
CA TYR A 95 4.87 -13.72 -4.90
C TYR A 95 4.40 -14.28 -3.57
N TRP A 96 4.80 -13.60 -2.50
CA TRP A 96 4.41 -13.91 -1.12
C TRP A 96 3.18 -13.09 -0.71
N GLY A 97 3.15 -11.80 -1.07
CA GLY A 97 2.07 -10.91 -0.67
C GLY A 97 2.39 -9.46 -0.98
N ALA A 98 1.44 -8.57 -0.66
CA ALA A 98 1.72 -7.15 -0.61
C ALA A 98 2.69 -6.91 0.56
N GLY A 99 3.93 -6.56 0.21
CA GLY A 99 5.06 -6.58 1.12
C GLY A 99 5.42 -5.19 1.65
N THR A 100 5.73 -5.10 2.94
CA THR A 100 6.31 -3.91 3.55
C THR A 100 7.52 -4.28 4.37
N ASN A 101 8.69 -3.73 4.05
CA ASN A 101 9.91 -4.02 4.80
C ASN A 101 10.33 -2.84 5.70
N PHE A 102 10.82 -3.17 6.88
CA PHE A 102 11.09 -2.22 7.95
C PHE A 102 12.58 -2.16 8.22
N HIS A 103 13.17 -0.97 8.08
CA HIS A 103 14.63 -0.81 8.07
C HIS A 103 15.21 -0.56 9.46
N ASN A 104 14.41 -0.07 10.42
CA ASN A 104 14.85 0.20 11.78
C ASN A 104 13.69 -0.01 12.76
N GLU A 105 13.92 -0.90 13.72
CA GLU A 105 13.08 -1.08 14.91
C GLU A 105 13.88 -0.57 16.13
N PRO A 106 13.25 0.09 17.12
CA PRO A 106 11.83 0.40 17.25
C PRO A 106 11.38 1.53 16.30
N PHE A 107 10.07 1.60 16.03
CA PHE A 107 9.50 2.64 15.19
C PHE A 107 9.21 3.92 16.00
N ALA A 108 9.45 5.07 15.39
CA ALA A 108 9.14 6.37 16.00
C ALA A 108 7.65 6.51 16.31
N SER A 109 6.78 6.11 15.37
CA SER A 109 5.33 6.04 15.60
C SER A 109 4.62 5.17 14.56
N TYR A 110 3.37 4.82 14.83
CA TYR A 110 2.41 4.31 13.86
C TYR A 110 1.13 5.15 13.89
N THR A 111 0.40 5.10 12.79
CA THR A 111 -0.92 5.69 12.63
C THR A 111 -1.82 4.67 11.95
N PHE A 112 -2.87 4.23 12.64
CA PHE A 112 -3.93 3.38 12.11
C PHE A 112 -5.13 4.24 11.74
N LEU A 113 -5.63 4.06 10.52
CA LEU A 113 -6.85 4.69 10.02
C LEU A 113 -7.76 3.59 9.47
N ALA A 114 -9.01 3.53 9.91
CA ALA A 114 -9.91 2.46 9.54
C ALA A 114 -11.38 2.86 9.50
N THR A 115 -12.12 2.16 8.65
CA THR A 115 -13.58 2.12 8.62
C THR A 115 -14.02 0.67 8.59
N ALA A 116 -15.32 0.38 8.48
CA ALA A 116 -15.78 -0.97 8.17
C ALA A 116 -15.24 -1.50 6.82
N GLN A 117 -14.81 -0.60 5.92
CA GLN A 117 -14.38 -0.96 4.57
C GLN A 117 -12.89 -1.29 4.46
N TYR A 118 -12.03 -0.64 5.25
CA TYR A 118 -10.58 -0.71 5.11
C TYR A 118 -9.84 -0.51 6.43
N ILE A 119 -8.57 -0.93 6.43
CA ILE A 119 -7.55 -0.51 7.41
C ILE A 119 -6.32 -0.05 6.63
N HIS A 120 -5.88 1.17 6.89
CA HIS A 120 -4.64 1.76 6.40
C HIS A 120 -3.71 2.01 7.58
N VAL A 121 -2.42 1.77 7.35
CA VAL A 121 -1.39 1.91 8.36
C VAL A 121 -0.22 2.69 7.78
N VAL A 122 0.15 3.74 8.49
CA VAL A 122 1.41 4.46 8.27
C VAL A 122 2.32 4.19 9.45
N VAL A 123 3.56 3.79 9.17
CA VAL A 123 4.61 3.60 10.16
C VAL A 123 5.69 4.62 9.89
N ARG A 124 5.92 5.50 10.86
CA ARG A 124 7.06 6.40 10.87
C ARG A 124 8.24 5.65 11.46
N VAL A 125 9.17 5.25 10.60
CA VAL A 125 10.39 4.55 10.99
C VAL A 125 11.30 5.51 11.76
N ASP A 126 11.50 6.72 11.21
CA ASP A 126 12.24 7.81 11.86
C ASP A 126 11.73 9.19 11.42
N SER A 127 12.50 10.25 11.66
CA SER A 127 12.10 11.61 11.32
C SER A 127 11.79 11.83 9.83
N ARG A 128 12.36 11.01 8.93
CA ARG A 128 12.32 11.17 7.47
C ARG A 128 11.68 10.00 6.74
N ARG A 129 11.64 8.80 7.32
CA ARG A 129 11.22 7.57 6.64
C ARG A 129 9.88 7.06 7.12
N PHE A 130 9.05 6.69 6.15
CA PHE A 130 7.71 6.20 6.31
C PHE A 130 7.54 4.88 5.57
N ARG A 131 6.70 4.01 6.11
CA ARG A 131 6.27 2.77 5.48
C ARG A 131 4.76 2.70 5.55
N HIS A 132 4.14 2.30 4.45
CA HIS A 132 2.69 2.25 4.36
C HIS A 132 2.27 0.85 3.98
N PHE A 133 1.20 0.40 4.60
CA PHE A 133 0.50 -0.80 4.19
C PHE A 133 -0.96 -0.70 4.54
N GLY A 134 -1.77 -1.51 3.88
CA GLY A 134 -3.18 -1.55 4.17
C GLY A 134 -3.93 -2.50 3.28
N PHE A 135 -5.20 -2.65 3.59
CA PHE A 135 -6.09 -3.57 2.92
C PHE A 135 -7.53 -3.11 3.11
N GLY A 136 -8.42 -3.57 2.23
CA GLY A 136 -9.81 -3.15 2.25
C GLY A 136 -10.47 -3.38 0.91
N THR A 137 -11.55 -2.64 0.67
CA THR A 137 -12.27 -2.69 -0.62
C THR A 137 -12.35 -1.32 -1.27
N LEU A 138 -12.31 -1.29 -2.60
CA LEU A 138 -12.42 -0.06 -3.39
C LEU A 138 -13.82 0.54 -3.29
N LYS A 139 -13.90 1.87 -3.35
CA LYS A 139 -15.11 2.55 -3.80
C LYS A 139 -15.19 2.37 -5.32
N LYS A 140 -16.06 1.46 -5.75
CA LYS A 140 -16.13 0.93 -7.12
C LYS A 140 -16.69 1.95 -8.11
N ASP A 141 -16.10 1.98 -9.29
CA ASP A 141 -16.70 2.56 -10.50
C ASP A 141 -17.35 1.45 -11.31
N GLY A 142 -18.69 1.39 -11.29
CA GLY A 142 -19.46 0.37 -11.98
C GLY A 142 -19.79 -0.87 -11.15
N ILE A 143 -20.37 -1.88 -11.80
CA ILE A 143 -20.92 -3.08 -11.16
C ILE A 143 -20.01 -4.27 -11.43
N TYR A 144 -19.28 -4.71 -10.41
CA TYR A 144 -18.45 -5.90 -10.47
C TYR A 144 -18.22 -6.51 -9.08
N ASN A 145 -17.88 -7.81 -9.04
CA ASN A 145 -17.59 -8.54 -7.82
C ASN A 145 -16.13 -8.35 -7.38
N GLY A 146 -15.87 -8.35 -6.07
CA GLY A 146 -14.53 -8.09 -5.52
C GLY A 146 -14.26 -6.60 -5.31
N GLY A 147 -13.13 -6.11 -5.78
CA GLY A 147 -12.56 -4.80 -5.42
C GLY A 147 -11.71 -4.86 -4.16
N HIS A 148 -11.31 -6.05 -3.71
CA HIS A 148 -10.50 -6.22 -2.50
C HIS A 148 -9.06 -5.90 -2.84
N TYR A 149 -8.36 -5.14 -2.01
CA TYR A 149 -6.96 -4.81 -2.24
C TYR A 149 -6.11 -5.10 -1.02
N ALA A 150 -4.81 -5.25 -1.27
CA ALA A 150 -3.76 -5.19 -0.28
C ALA A 150 -2.58 -4.44 -0.88
N TYR A 151 -1.95 -3.57 -0.10
CA TYR A 151 -0.79 -2.81 -0.52
C TYR A 151 0.27 -2.72 0.57
N GLY A 152 1.51 -2.46 0.15
CA GLY A 152 2.67 -2.28 0.99
C GLY A 152 3.70 -1.35 0.35
N THR A 153 4.78 -1.11 1.08
CA THR A 153 5.93 -0.30 0.66
C THR A 153 7.21 -1.10 0.86
N HIS A 154 7.93 -1.44 -0.22
CA HIS A 154 9.12 -2.30 -0.13
C HIS A 154 10.33 -1.63 -0.77
N SER A 155 11.51 -1.69 -0.14
CA SER A 155 12.79 -1.30 -0.79
C SER A 155 13.69 -2.52 -0.94
N THR A 156 14.27 -2.77 -2.12
CA THR A 156 15.13 -3.95 -2.30
C THR A 156 16.50 -3.82 -1.64
N ASN A 157 16.97 -2.61 -1.33
CA ASN A 157 18.26 -2.44 -0.68
C ASN A 157 18.15 -1.44 0.49
N THR A 158 18.85 -1.79 1.58
CA THR A 158 18.90 -1.03 2.83
C THR A 158 19.80 0.20 2.75
N ASN A 159 20.78 0.16 1.85
CA ASN A 159 21.83 1.15 1.65
C ASN A 159 21.66 1.93 0.34
N ASP A 160 20.86 1.38 -0.58
CA ASP A 160 20.50 2.00 -1.85
C ASP A 160 19.00 1.85 -2.00
N THR A 161 18.31 2.97 -1.90
CA THR A 161 16.86 2.99 -1.90
C THR A 161 16.29 3.19 -3.31
N SER A 162 17.16 3.23 -4.34
CA SER A 162 16.83 3.41 -5.75
C SER A 162 15.65 2.58 -6.26
N SER A 163 15.51 1.39 -5.67
CA SER A 163 14.56 0.37 -6.09
C SER A 163 13.49 0.16 -5.02
N ALA A 164 12.72 1.21 -4.74
CA ALA A 164 11.55 1.17 -3.86
C ALA A 164 10.24 0.94 -4.65
N SER A 165 9.33 0.19 -4.04
CA SER A 165 7.94 0.07 -4.48
C SER A 165 7.05 0.91 -3.57
N TYR A 166 6.19 1.68 -4.21
CA TYR A 166 5.27 2.60 -3.57
C TYR A 166 3.88 1.96 -3.45
N PRO A 167 3.08 2.35 -2.44
CA PRO A 167 1.67 2.05 -2.40
C PRO A 167 1.02 2.35 -3.75
N PHE A 168 0.51 1.30 -4.40
CA PHE A 168 -0.15 1.38 -5.69
C PHE A 168 0.68 2.10 -6.78
N THR A 169 1.95 1.69 -6.96
CA THR A 169 2.81 2.13 -8.08
C THR A 169 2.09 2.15 -9.44
N SER A 170 2.42 3.16 -10.25
CA SER A 170 1.99 3.34 -11.62
C SER A 170 2.96 2.73 -12.64
N ASP A 171 4.23 2.53 -12.26
CA ASP A 171 5.23 1.92 -13.12
C ASP A 171 5.02 0.40 -13.25
N MET A 172 4.43 0.02 -14.39
CA MET A 172 4.19 -1.37 -14.78
C MET A 172 5.47 -2.20 -15.02
N TYR A 173 6.67 -1.59 -14.92
CA TYR A 173 7.95 -2.23 -15.23
C TYR A 173 8.81 -2.56 -14.01
N LEU A 174 8.44 -2.10 -12.81
CA LEU A 174 9.26 -2.23 -11.59
C LEU A 174 9.58 -3.68 -11.19
N PHE A 175 8.83 -4.68 -11.70
CA PHE A 175 9.00 -6.09 -11.30
C PHE A 175 9.47 -7.04 -12.41
N ILE A 176 10.04 -6.50 -13.49
CA ILE A 176 10.60 -7.29 -14.58
C ILE A 176 12.10 -7.48 -14.36
N GLY A 177 12.53 -8.61 -13.79
CA GLY A 177 13.93 -9.02 -13.93
C GLY A 177 14.54 -9.98 -12.93
N SER A 178 13.99 -10.15 -11.71
CA SER A 178 14.56 -11.09 -10.73
C SER A 178 13.52 -11.72 -9.80
N ARG A 179 13.90 -12.83 -9.17
CA ARG A 179 13.11 -13.55 -8.14
C ARG A 179 12.69 -12.64 -6.98
N GLU A 180 13.54 -11.69 -6.62
CA GLU A 180 13.36 -10.80 -5.47
C GLU A 180 12.28 -9.75 -5.74
N TYR A 181 12.27 -9.17 -6.94
CA TYR A 181 11.27 -8.19 -7.34
C TYR A 181 9.85 -8.78 -7.40
N ARG A 182 9.70 -9.99 -7.95
CA ARG A 182 8.40 -10.65 -8.10
C ARG A 182 7.77 -11.11 -6.78
N ALA A 183 8.49 -11.02 -5.67
CA ALA A 183 8.01 -11.47 -4.37
C ALA A 183 7.08 -10.47 -3.68
N PHE A 184 7.10 -9.20 -4.08
CA PHE A 184 6.40 -8.11 -3.41
C PHE A 184 5.68 -7.24 -4.45
N ALA A 185 4.35 -7.34 -4.49
CA ALA A 185 3.54 -6.47 -5.33
C ALA A 185 2.24 -6.12 -4.59
N ASN A 186 1.69 -4.94 -4.86
CA ASN A 186 0.33 -4.66 -4.42
C ASN A 186 -0.63 -5.52 -5.25
N VAL A 187 -1.83 -5.78 -4.74
CA VAL A 187 -2.80 -6.64 -5.43
C VAL A 187 -4.21 -6.08 -5.27
N VAL A 188 -5.00 -6.20 -6.34
CA VAL A 188 -6.45 -6.00 -6.31
C VAL A 188 -7.16 -7.21 -6.93
N ARG A 189 -8.21 -7.71 -6.27
CA ARG A 189 -9.02 -8.82 -6.74
C ARG A 189 -10.31 -8.31 -7.36
N VAL A 190 -10.56 -8.63 -8.64
CA VAL A 190 -11.79 -8.27 -9.37
C VAL A 190 -12.35 -9.51 -10.07
N ASN A 191 -13.63 -9.80 -9.88
CA ASN A 191 -14.33 -10.96 -10.45
C ASN A 191 -13.58 -12.28 -10.22
N GLY A 192 -13.02 -12.46 -9.01
CA GLY A 192 -12.25 -13.65 -8.64
C GLY A 192 -10.85 -13.76 -9.24
N LYS A 193 -10.39 -12.75 -10.00
CA LYS A 193 -9.04 -12.68 -10.56
C LYS A 193 -8.19 -11.66 -9.81
N ASP A 194 -6.94 -12.01 -9.54
CA ASP A 194 -5.95 -11.11 -8.93
C ASP A 194 -5.19 -10.34 -10.01
N TYR A 195 -5.14 -9.02 -9.84
CA TYR A 195 -4.38 -8.09 -10.65
C TYR A 195 -3.27 -7.51 -9.77
N PHE A 196 -2.03 -7.77 -10.15
CA PHE A 196 -0.86 -7.27 -9.45
C PHE A 196 -0.43 -5.93 -10.02
N PHE A 197 -0.02 -5.03 -9.14
CA PHE A 197 0.49 -3.72 -9.54
C PHE A 197 1.90 -3.82 -10.08
N GLY A 198 2.23 -3.00 -11.08
CA GLY A 198 3.60 -2.92 -11.57
C GLY A 198 3.99 -4.02 -12.56
N ALA A 199 3.04 -4.56 -13.33
CA ALA A 199 3.31 -5.67 -14.25
C ALA A 199 2.87 -5.41 -15.70
N ASN A 200 3.82 -5.47 -16.63
CA ASN A 200 3.58 -5.47 -18.08
C ASN A 200 4.36 -6.60 -18.73
N GLU A 201 3.74 -7.78 -18.92
CA GLU A 201 4.32 -8.83 -19.77
C GLU A 201 3.28 -9.48 -20.68
N SER A 202 3.73 -9.79 -21.90
CA SER A 202 2.97 -10.51 -22.92
C SER A 202 2.72 -11.96 -22.48
N GLY A 203 1.46 -12.39 -22.45
CA GLY A 203 1.08 -13.78 -22.20
C GLY A 203 0.22 -14.04 -20.97
N TYR A 204 -0.21 -13.00 -20.24
CA TYR A 204 -1.16 -13.13 -19.13
C TYR A 204 -2.53 -12.51 -19.44
N GLU A 205 -3.62 -13.25 -19.19
CA GLU A 205 -4.99 -12.74 -19.27
C GLU A 205 -5.31 -11.86 -18.03
N GLY A 206 -5.41 -10.54 -18.21
CA GLY A 206 -5.70 -9.58 -17.12
C GLY A 206 -4.46 -8.82 -16.67
N ILE A 207 -3.96 -7.94 -17.55
CA ILE A 207 -2.59 -7.38 -17.66
C ILE A 207 -2.18 -6.43 -16.50
N GLY A 208 -2.56 -6.71 -15.26
CA GLY A 208 -2.08 -5.99 -14.08
C GLY A 208 -2.90 -4.75 -13.71
N ALA A 209 -2.46 -4.09 -12.65
CA ALA A 209 -3.08 -2.88 -12.12
C ALA A 209 -2.07 -1.73 -12.03
N MET A 210 -2.59 -0.51 -12.00
CA MET A 210 -1.82 0.71 -11.76
C MET A 210 -2.61 1.63 -10.83
N GLY A 211 -1.89 2.35 -9.98
CA GLY A 211 -2.42 3.48 -9.22
C GLY A 211 -1.58 4.71 -9.43
N ILE A 212 -1.70 5.72 -8.56
CA ILE A 212 -1.02 7.02 -8.64
C ILE A 212 0.29 7.04 -7.80
N GLY A 213 0.76 5.88 -7.31
CA GLY A 213 1.74 5.80 -6.21
C GLY A 213 3.12 6.42 -6.43
N ASP A 214 3.67 6.37 -7.64
CA ASP A 214 4.99 6.90 -8.01
C ASP A 214 4.87 8.06 -9.00
N ALA A 215 3.67 8.62 -9.14
CA ALA A 215 3.26 9.56 -10.20
C ALA A 215 3.96 10.93 -10.18
N THR A 216 5.12 11.09 -9.54
CA THR A 216 5.95 12.31 -9.66
C THR A 216 7.45 12.01 -9.62
N ILE A 217 7.85 10.76 -9.35
CA ILE A 217 9.26 10.41 -9.10
C ILE A 217 10.05 10.38 -10.41
N ARG A 218 9.40 10.02 -11.53
CA ARG A 218 9.94 10.14 -12.89
C ARG A 218 9.21 11.25 -13.65
N ARG A 219 9.82 12.45 -13.72
CA ARG A 219 9.22 13.62 -14.37
C ARG A 219 9.00 13.46 -15.88
N ASP A 220 9.72 12.54 -16.49
CA ASP A 220 9.75 12.21 -17.92
C ASP A 220 8.78 11.09 -18.32
N TYR A 221 8.23 10.34 -17.36
CA TYR A 221 7.36 9.19 -17.63
C TYR A 221 6.09 9.24 -16.76
N LYS A 222 4.93 9.40 -17.42
CA LYS A 222 3.62 9.57 -16.77
C LYS A 222 2.65 8.45 -17.14
N PRO A 223 2.74 7.27 -16.51
CA PRO A 223 1.94 6.12 -16.93
C PRO A 223 0.49 6.18 -16.44
N HIS A 224 0.17 7.02 -15.45
CA HIS A 224 -1.18 7.13 -14.88
C HIS A 224 -1.95 8.38 -15.40
N PRO A 225 -3.21 8.25 -15.87
CA PRO A 225 -3.99 9.37 -16.41
C PRO A 225 -4.13 10.58 -15.47
N ASP A 226 -4.29 10.34 -14.17
CA ASP A 226 -4.50 11.39 -13.16
C ASP A 226 -3.20 12.09 -12.72
N MET A 227 -2.03 11.76 -13.29
CA MET A 227 -0.75 12.34 -12.89
C MET A 227 -0.68 13.86 -13.10
N LEU A 228 -1.29 14.39 -14.16
CA LEU A 228 -1.34 15.84 -14.40
C LEU A 228 -2.09 16.59 -13.27
N LEU A 229 -3.08 15.95 -12.64
CA LEU A 229 -3.77 16.53 -11.50
C LEU A 229 -2.86 16.57 -10.26
N VAL A 230 -2.01 15.56 -10.07
CA VAL A 230 -1.03 15.54 -8.97
C VAL A 230 0.00 16.64 -9.15
N GLU A 231 0.53 16.83 -10.35
CA GLU A 231 1.50 17.90 -10.61
C GLU A 231 0.91 19.30 -10.40
N ALA A 232 -0.37 19.47 -10.75
CA ALA A 232 -1.13 20.70 -10.55
C ALA A 232 -1.75 20.82 -9.14
N SER A 233 -1.52 19.85 -8.25
CA SER A 233 -2.23 19.77 -6.97
C SER A 233 -1.86 20.85 -5.97
N LEU A 234 -0.68 21.46 -6.09
CA LEU A 234 -0.23 22.51 -5.19
C LEU A 234 -0.21 23.87 -5.91
N SER A 235 -1.05 24.79 -5.45
CA SER A 235 -1.06 26.17 -5.92
C SER A 235 -0.18 27.05 -5.05
N GLN A 236 0.86 27.63 -5.64
CA GLN A 236 1.74 28.60 -4.97
C GLN A 236 1.07 29.97 -4.76
N PHE A 237 -0.05 30.25 -5.43
CA PHE A 237 -0.72 31.55 -5.34
C PHE A 237 -1.57 31.71 -4.08
N ASN A 238 -2.11 30.62 -3.55
CA ASN A 238 -3.04 30.64 -2.41
C ASN A 238 -2.81 29.51 -1.40
N ASN A 239 -1.68 28.80 -1.47
CA ASN A 239 -1.37 27.63 -0.64
C ASN A 239 -2.49 26.57 -0.63
N LEU A 240 -3.28 26.50 -1.71
CA LEU A 240 -4.32 25.49 -1.87
C LEU A 240 -3.69 24.15 -2.25
N ILE A 241 -4.10 23.09 -1.56
CA ILE A 241 -3.79 21.71 -1.91
C ILE A 241 -5.05 21.06 -2.47
N THR A 242 -4.96 20.53 -3.69
CA THR A 242 -6.00 19.76 -4.36
C THR A 242 -5.67 18.29 -4.24
N LEU A 243 -6.39 17.58 -3.38
CA LEU A 243 -6.17 16.15 -3.17
C LEU A 243 -6.70 15.35 -4.36
N VAL A 244 -5.84 14.51 -4.96
CA VAL A 244 -6.22 13.60 -6.04
C VAL A 244 -6.53 12.23 -5.43
N PRO A 245 -7.74 11.68 -5.58
CA PRO A 245 -8.08 10.36 -5.05
C PRO A 245 -7.17 9.28 -5.63
N GLN A 246 -6.76 8.30 -4.82
CA GLN A 246 -5.98 7.16 -5.29
C GLN A 246 -6.82 6.24 -6.17
N SER A 247 -6.92 6.55 -7.46
CA SER A 247 -7.65 5.75 -8.43
C SER A 247 -6.87 4.53 -8.88
N ILE A 248 -7.59 3.44 -9.13
CA ILE A 248 -7.02 2.19 -9.61
C ILE A 248 -7.53 1.93 -11.02
N TYR A 249 -6.60 1.67 -11.94
CA TYR A 249 -6.89 1.21 -13.28
C TYR A 249 -6.38 -0.22 -13.47
N LEU A 250 -7.15 -1.01 -14.21
CA LEU A 250 -6.71 -2.29 -14.74
C LEU A 250 -6.22 -2.09 -16.16
N HIS A 251 -5.12 -2.73 -16.50
CA HIS A 251 -4.72 -2.93 -17.88
C HIS A 251 -5.27 -4.28 -18.34
N LEU A 252 -6.19 -4.27 -19.29
CA LEU A 252 -6.91 -5.47 -19.72
C LEU A 252 -6.20 -6.17 -20.87
N ALA A 253 -6.52 -7.45 -21.11
CA ALA A 253 -5.98 -8.25 -22.23
C ALA A 253 -6.12 -7.55 -23.59
N SER A 254 -7.16 -6.71 -23.73
CA SER A 254 -7.44 -5.86 -24.89
C SER A 254 -6.50 -4.66 -25.06
N LYS A 255 -5.50 -4.50 -24.18
CA LYS A 255 -4.61 -3.33 -24.08
C LYS A 255 -5.34 -2.02 -23.75
N GLN A 256 -6.53 -2.11 -23.16
CA GLN A 256 -7.30 -0.97 -22.69
C GLN A 256 -7.08 -0.75 -21.20
N TYR A 257 -7.08 0.51 -20.79
CA TYR A 257 -7.11 0.90 -19.39
C TYR A 257 -8.56 1.10 -18.94
N GLN A 258 -8.93 0.42 -17.86
CA GLN A 258 -10.24 0.53 -17.26
C GLN A 258 -10.09 1.01 -15.82
N ARG A 259 -10.59 2.21 -15.52
CA ARG A 259 -10.75 2.66 -14.14
C ARG A 259 -11.76 1.75 -13.46
N ILE A 260 -11.40 1.20 -12.31
CA ILE A 260 -12.29 0.31 -11.53
C ILE A 260 -12.77 0.96 -10.25
N GLY A 261 -12.13 2.04 -9.78
CA GLY A 261 -12.56 2.75 -8.59
C GLY A 261 -11.43 3.51 -7.93
N VAL A 262 -11.67 3.91 -6.69
CA VAL A 262 -10.70 4.60 -5.84
C VAL A 262 -10.52 3.88 -4.52
N VAL A 263 -9.32 3.99 -3.95
CA VAL A 263 -9.05 3.59 -2.57
C VAL A 263 -9.71 4.63 -1.67
N SER A 264 -10.66 4.19 -0.83
CA SER A 264 -11.39 5.09 0.06
C SER A 264 -10.43 5.83 0.97
N ASP A 265 -10.62 7.16 1.11
CA ASP A 265 -9.92 7.98 2.10
C ASP A 265 -8.39 8.04 1.97
N PHE A 266 -7.85 7.66 0.81
CA PHE A 266 -6.44 7.77 0.47
C PHE A 266 -6.29 8.63 -0.78
N TYR A 267 -5.60 9.75 -0.62
CA TYR A 267 -5.33 10.73 -1.66
C TYR A 267 -3.83 10.99 -1.83
N VAL A 268 -3.50 11.54 -2.98
CA VAL A 268 -2.16 11.91 -3.41
C VAL A 268 -2.15 13.37 -3.83
N ALA A 269 -1.10 14.09 -3.43
CA ALA A 269 -0.85 15.46 -3.88
C ALA A 269 0.62 15.79 -3.71
N ARG A 270 1.03 16.97 -4.17
CA ARG A 270 2.34 17.52 -3.91
C ARG A 270 2.50 17.88 -2.43
N ILE A 271 3.67 17.58 -1.85
CA ILE A 271 3.93 17.74 -0.41
C ILE A 271 4.88 18.89 -0.06
N ASP A 272 5.36 19.67 -1.04
CA ASP A 272 6.44 20.66 -0.85
C ASP A 272 6.21 21.68 0.28
N SER A 273 4.95 22.02 0.56
CA SER A 273 4.54 22.98 1.60
C SER A 273 4.03 22.33 2.88
N VAL A 274 4.10 21.00 2.99
CA VAL A 274 3.51 20.22 4.08
C VAL A 274 4.58 19.49 4.86
N VAL A 275 4.53 19.61 6.19
CA VAL A 275 5.41 18.85 7.09
C VAL A 275 4.89 17.41 7.21
N PRO A 276 5.65 16.38 6.79
CA PRO A 276 5.22 14.99 6.90
C PRO A 276 5.03 14.53 8.35
N GLY A 277 4.12 13.59 8.55
CA GLY A 277 3.75 13.06 9.85
C GLY A 277 2.86 13.99 10.67
N THR A 278 2.15 14.93 10.03
CA THR A 278 1.25 15.88 10.69
C THR A 278 -0.19 15.75 10.19
N ILE A 279 -1.17 16.14 11.02
CA ILE A 279 -2.55 16.30 10.59
C ILE A 279 -2.74 17.70 10.04
N ARG A 280 -3.40 17.82 8.88
CA ARG A 280 -3.79 19.10 8.27
C ARG A 280 -5.27 19.12 8.00
N GLU A 281 -5.86 20.30 8.12
CA GLU A 281 -7.21 20.55 7.63
C GLU A 281 -7.13 21.02 6.17
N ILE A 282 -7.84 20.32 5.29
CA ILE A 282 -7.93 20.62 3.86
C ILE A 282 -9.41 20.58 3.50
N ASN A 283 -9.95 21.72 3.04
CA ASN A 283 -11.36 21.87 2.68
C ASN A 283 -12.35 21.41 3.79
N GLY A 284 -12.03 21.70 5.06
CA GLY A 284 -12.87 21.37 6.21
C GLY A 284 -12.76 19.92 6.72
N GLU A 285 -11.87 19.11 6.14
CA GLU A 285 -11.63 17.73 6.55
C GLU A 285 -10.19 17.53 7.03
N LYS A 286 -9.97 16.60 7.96
CA LYS A 286 -8.66 16.31 8.54
C LYS A 286 -7.96 15.19 7.79
N TYR A 287 -6.69 15.41 7.46
CA TYR A 287 -5.83 14.46 6.75
C TYR A 287 -4.51 14.25 7.47
N TYR A 288 -4.13 13.01 7.70
CA TYR A 288 -2.76 12.65 8.07
C TYR A 288 -1.89 12.69 6.82
N CYS A 289 -0.93 13.61 6.81
CA CYS A 289 -0.08 13.91 5.66
C CYS A 289 1.30 13.31 5.87
N CYS A 290 1.83 12.57 4.90
CA CYS A 290 3.12 11.89 5.02
C CYS A 290 3.77 11.70 3.65
N SER A 291 5.09 11.55 3.60
CA SER A 291 5.79 11.24 2.33
C SER A 291 5.52 9.80 1.92
N ALA A 292 5.58 9.51 0.62
CA ALA A 292 5.36 8.16 0.12
C ALA A 292 6.38 7.13 0.68
N THR A 293 7.62 7.54 0.91
CA THR A 293 8.68 6.68 1.49
C THR A 293 9.65 7.47 2.34
N THR A 294 10.35 8.46 1.76
CA THR A 294 11.40 9.24 2.40
C THR A 294 11.23 10.72 2.09
N PHE A 295 11.31 11.56 3.12
CA PHE A 295 11.31 13.02 3.00
C PHE A 295 12.73 13.59 3.10
N GLN A 296 13.14 14.39 2.12
CA GLN A 296 14.38 15.15 2.15
C GLN A 296 14.14 16.60 1.70
N THR A 297 14.52 17.61 2.49
CA THR A 297 14.47 19.01 2.04
C THR A 297 15.57 19.27 1.01
N VAL A 298 15.24 19.91 -0.13
CA VAL A 298 16.19 20.18 -1.23
C VAL A 298 17.46 20.86 -0.73
N THR A 299 18.57 20.15 -0.84
CA THR A 299 19.91 20.73 -0.94
C THR A 299 20.62 19.93 -2.02
N ASP A 300 20.90 20.58 -3.13
CA ASP A 300 21.53 20.13 -4.38
C ASP A 300 22.16 18.71 -4.40
N ASN A 301 21.83 17.95 -5.45
CA ASN A 301 22.18 16.53 -5.72
C ASN A 301 21.33 15.48 -5.01
N VAL A 302 20.04 15.40 -5.37
CA VAL A 302 19.22 14.22 -5.07
C VAL A 302 19.65 13.08 -5.99
N GLN A 303 20.62 12.28 -5.54
CA GLN A 303 20.99 11.00 -6.18
C GLN A 303 20.20 9.80 -5.63
N ASP A 304 19.35 9.99 -4.61
CA ASP A 304 18.60 8.89 -4.00
C ASP A 304 17.26 8.64 -4.72
N GLU A 305 17.14 7.53 -5.45
CA GLU A 305 15.92 7.20 -6.22
C GLU A 305 14.72 6.72 -5.35
N ASP A 306 14.79 6.86 -4.01
CA ASP A 306 13.63 6.71 -3.07
C ASP A 306 13.10 8.04 -2.55
N ASN A 307 13.60 9.16 -3.06
CA ASN A 307 13.16 10.44 -2.57
C ASN A 307 11.76 10.76 -3.11
N SER A 308 10.76 10.73 -2.23
CA SER A 308 9.39 11.16 -2.53
C SER A 308 9.20 12.65 -2.21
N TYR A 309 10.25 13.46 -2.36
CA TYR A 309 10.28 14.88 -2.00
C TYR A 309 9.05 15.66 -2.47
N ASP A 310 8.60 15.37 -3.69
CA ASP A 310 7.44 16.04 -4.29
C ASP A 310 6.12 15.30 -4.01
N LEU A 311 6.12 14.04 -3.55
CA LEU A 311 4.92 13.20 -3.43
C LEU A 311 4.45 12.99 -1.98
N GLY A 312 3.23 13.43 -1.70
CA GLY A 312 2.56 13.23 -0.43
C GLY A 312 1.38 12.28 -0.50
N TYR A 313 1.25 11.47 0.54
CA TYR A 313 0.07 10.69 0.84
C TYR A 313 -0.73 11.35 1.95
N PHE A 314 -2.04 11.42 1.70
CA PHE A 314 -3.01 12.08 2.55
C PHE A 314 -4.11 11.08 2.89
N TYR A 315 -4.09 10.60 4.13
CA TYR A 315 -5.10 9.68 4.65
C TYR A 315 -6.14 10.49 5.43
N ARG A 316 -7.41 10.40 5.04
CA ARG A 316 -8.48 11.09 5.78
C ARG A 316 -8.59 10.50 7.18
N VAL A 317 -8.63 11.38 8.18
CA VAL A 317 -8.86 11.02 9.58
C VAL A 317 -10.37 11.10 9.83
N ILE A 318 -10.96 9.95 10.15
CA ILE A 318 -12.37 9.84 10.52
C ILE A 318 -12.45 9.76 12.04
N GLU A 319 -13.30 10.60 12.64
CA GLU A 319 -13.54 10.69 14.08
C GLU A 319 -14.74 9.83 14.51
#